data_AF-A0A8H6Q5U1-F1
#
_entry.id   AF-A0A8H6Q5U1-F1
#
_cell.length_a   1.000
_cell.length_b   1.000
_cell.length_c   1.000
_cell.angle_alpha   90.00
_cell.angle_beta   90.00
_cell.angle_gamma   90.00
#
_symmetry.space_group_name_H-M   'P 1'
#
loop_
_entity.id
_entity.type
_entity.pdbx_description
1 polymer ?
#
loop_
_entity_poly.entity_id
_entity_poly.type
_entity_poly.pdbx_seq_one_letter_code
_entity_poly.pdbx_strand_id
1 'polypeptide(L)'
;MSSLHLELKDDDPWFIDEKIFKILLDYLQDPIASPAATAEALDRLFPANRPDEDQPAGEPREEPGSFLWHFWDMIHNVAQQIPYTAPEHDRLAELIKVLKGVSSETKTAYLASWDHTFALWGDLPMLGPSFMEMCDRIGSLNDEEEREYWQSLNAYAARLTRDGSADLIFFAKYAIQSLLEEDLKHRLVDDAPGSILECRMAVAAEWVIHCGQRFVVQEEDDIDAENWQKYKENNIEMAPLTAQEILAHPAYETVEWKLPPTTSGRALVAQNRRGGPINLNYEIHGTGPVKLVWIMGLNAVLKDWKRQTKYFGHLNGSKYSCLVFDNRGVGRSDKPTCFYSTSEMARDVVDLVSSLGWIDLKAPATRSIHVIGASMGGMIAQELATLIPDRLASLTLCCTAPRLVRTTPFFENLKQRASMFIPRHVDEEIDRIAATLFASEFLAQPDTENEDPGLNFPTKRDRFAAGHLRKKADTESLRSN
;
A
#
# COMPACT_ATOMS: atom_id res chain seq x y z
N MET A 1 -1.66 -30.33 35.98
CA MET A 1 -1.58 -29.01 35.33
C MET A 1 -0.46 -28.27 36.03
N SER A 2 0.59 -27.89 35.30
CA SER A 2 1.60 -26.99 35.86
C SER A 2 0.89 -25.68 36.17
N SER A 3 1.08 -25.12 37.37
CA SER A 3 0.60 -23.78 37.68
C SER A 3 1.31 -22.80 36.74
N LEU A 4 0.56 -21.92 36.06
CA LEU A 4 1.16 -20.85 35.26
C LEU A 4 1.96 -19.94 36.19
N HIS A 5 3.22 -19.72 35.82
CA HIS A 5 4.08 -18.77 36.50
C HIS A 5 3.99 -17.45 35.75
N LEU A 6 3.20 -16.52 36.30
CA LEU A 6 3.02 -15.18 35.77
C LEU A 6 3.60 -14.20 36.79
N GLU A 7 4.36 -13.23 36.32
CA GLU A 7 4.99 -12.20 37.14
C GLU A 7 4.69 -10.80 36.60
N LEU A 8 4.56 -9.85 37.51
CA LEU A 8 4.46 -8.43 37.21
C LEU A 8 5.88 -7.85 37.14
N LYS A 9 6.36 -7.58 35.92
CA LYS A 9 7.73 -7.10 35.66
C LYS A 9 7.83 -5.57 35.78
N ASP A 10 7.51 -5.04 36.96
CA ASP A 10 7.69 -3.62 37.32
C ASP A 10 8.05 -3.51 38.81
N ASP A 11 9.09 -2.72 39.12
CA ASP A 11 9.58 -2.52 40.49
C ASP A 11 8.70 -1.56 41.31
N ASP A 12 7.90 -0.71 40.64
CA ASP A 12 6.95 0.23 41.25
C ASP A 12 5.69 0.36 40.38
N PRO A 13 4.89 -0.73 40.27
CA PRO A 13 3.76 -0.78 39.34
C PRO A 13 2.68 0.23 39.73
N TRP A 14 2.05 0.81 38.72
CA TRP A 14 0.88 1.63 38.94
C TRP A 14 -0.25 0.80 39.57
N PHE A 15 -1.05 1.37 40.48
CA PHE A 15 -2.07 0.62 41.23
C PHE A 15 -3.11 -0.07 40.32
N ILE A 16 -3.33 0.46 39.11
CA ILE A 16 -4.20 -0.17 38.12
C ILE A 16 -3.53 -1.40 37.50
N ASP A 17 -2.23 -1.35 37.23
CA ASP A 17 -1.45 -2.46 36.70
C ASP A 17 -1.49 -3.64 37.66
N GLU A 18 -1.33 -3.39 38.97
CA GLU A 18 -1.48 -4.42 40.01
C GLU A 18 -2.87 -5.07 40.01
N LYS A 19 -3.93 -4.25 39.89
CA LYS A 19 -5.32 -4.73 39.88
C LYS A 19 -5.63 -5.54 38.62
N ILE A 20 -5.20 -5.08 37.44
CA ILE A 20 -5.39 -5.80 36.18
C ILE A 20 -4.64 -7.12 36.23
N PHE A 21 -3.37 -7.10 36.62
CA PHE A 21 -2.55 -8.30 36.74
C PHE A 21 -3.19 -9.32 37.69
N LYS A 22 -3.66 -8.89 38.87
CA LYS A 22 -4.33 -9.77 39.82
C LYS A 22 -5.58 -10.43 39.24
N ILE A 23 -6.42 -9.67 38.53
CA ILE A 23 -7.64 -10.20 37.90
C ILE A 23 -7.28 -11.25 36.84
N LEU A 24 -6.25 -10.98 36.02
CA LEU A 24 -5.79 -11.91 35.00
C LEU A 24 -5.15 -13.17 35.60
N LEU A 25 -4.36 -13.02 36.67
CA LEU A 25 -3.73 -14.11 37.40
C LEU A 25 -4.80 -15.05 37.97
N ASP A 26 -5.76 -14.51 38.71
CA ASP A 26 -6.84 -15.28 39.33
C ASP A 26 -7.68 -16.00 38.26
N TYR A 27 -7.97 -15.33 37.13
CA TYR A 27 -8.70 -15.92 36.00
C TYR A 27 -7.92 -17.07 35.33
N LEU A 28 -6.65 -16.86 34.99
CA LEU A 28 -5.86 -17.84 34.26
C LEU A 28 -5.45 -19.04 35.12
N GLN A 29 -5.26 -18.85 36.43
CA GLN A 29 -4.93 -19.92 37.38
C GLN A 29 -6.13 -20.79 37.78
N ASP A 30 -7.35 -20.27 37.73
CA ASP A 30 -8.57 -21.04 38.02
C ASP A 30 -9.30 -21.44 36.74
N PRO A 31 -9.26 -22.73 36.30
CA PRO A 31 -9.92 -23.20 35.08
C PRO A 31 -11.43 -23.00 35.03
N ILE A 32 -12.10 -22.84 36.19
CA ILE A 32 -13.56 -22.65 36.27
C ILE A 32 -13.96 -21.18 36.43
N ALA A 33 -13.00 -20.25 36.49
CA ALA A 33 -13.29 -18.83 36.56
C ALA A 33 -14.11 -18.34 35.36
N SER A 34 -15.13 -17.54 35.63
CA SER A 34 -16.07 -17.04 34.61
C SER A 34 -15.45 -15.91 33.79
N PRO A 35 -15.41 -16.00 32.44
CA PRO A 35 -14.93 -14.90 31.60
C PRO A 35 -15.84 -13.66 31.71
N ALA A 36 -17.14 -13.84 31.94
CA ALA A 36 -18.08 -12.72 32.12
C ALA A 36 -17.82 -11.95 33.42
N ALA A 37 -17.67 -12.66 34.55
CA ALA A 37 -17.37 -12.01 35.83
C ALA A 37 -16.00 -11.31 35.81
N THR A 38 -15.02 -11.92 35.12
CA THR A 38 -13.68 -11.35 34.93
C THR A 38 -13.72 -10.10 34.05
N ALA A 39 -14.47 -10.14 32.94
CA ALA A 39 -14.65 -8.98 32.06
C ALA A 39 -15.36 -7.82 32.78
N GLU A 40 -16.36 -8.09 33.61
CA GLU A 40 -16.99 -7.07 34.46
C GLU A 40 -16.01 -6.48 35.49
N ALA A 41 -15.14 -7.30 36.08
CA ALA A 41 -14.11 -6.82 37.00
C ALA A 41 -13.10 -5.89 36.29
N LEU A 42 -12.69 -6.23 35.07
CA LEU A 42 -11.83 -5.39 34.23
C LEU A 42 -12.53 -4.09 33.81
N ASP A 43 -13.79 -4.15 33.38
CA ASP A 43 -14.60 -2.98 33.00
C ASP A 43 -14.75 -1.99 34.17
N ARG A 44 -14.89 -2.49 35.41
CA ARG A 44 -14.95 -1.66 36.63
C ARG A 44 -13.64 -0.93 36.95
N LEU A 45 -12.50 -1.32 36.38
CA LEU A 45 -11.26 -0.57 36.58
C LEU A 45 -11.20 0.69 35.73
N PHE A 46 -11.93 0.75 34.62
CA PHE A 46 -11.92 1.89 33.70
C PHE A 46 -12.33 3.19 34.42
N PRO A 47 -11.67 4.34 34.15
CA PRO A 47 -11.90 5.59 34.88
C PRO A 47 -13.35 6.03 34.95
N ALA A 48 -14.20 5.78 33.93
CA ALA A 48 -15.61 6.16 34.01
C ALA A 48 -16.49 5.20 34.82
N ASN A 49 -16.04 3.95 35.02
CA ASN A 49 -16.82 2.88 35.65
C ASN A 49 -16.35 2.56 37.08
N ARG A 50 -15.16 3.03 37.45
CA ARG A 50 -14.55 2.77 38.77
C ARG A 50 -15.34 3.43 39.90
N PRO A 51 -15.69 2.70 40.97
CA PRO A 51 -16.25 3.29 42.18
C PRO A 51 -15.29 4.30 42.83
N ASP A 52 -15.80 5.35 43.48
CA ASP A 52 -14.95 6.34 44.17
C ASP A 52 -14.15 5.73 45.33
N GLU A 53 -14.65 4.65 45.95
CA GLU A 53 -13.95 3.92 47.00
C GLU A 53 -12.71 3.16 46.50
N ASP A 54 -12.65 2.87 45.20
CA ASP A 54 -11.53 2.18 44.54
C ASP A 54 -10.49 3.14 43.98
N GLN A 55 -10.72 4.46 44.09
CA GLN A 55 -9.83 5.53 43.66
C GLN A 55 -8.82 5.87 44.78
N PRO A 56 -7.51 5.98 44.47
CA PRO A 56 -6.52 6.48 45.43
C PRO A 56 -6.88 7.87 45.98
N ALA A 57 -6.79 8.01 47.31
CA ALA A 57 -7.22 9.21 48.00
C ALA A 57 -6.37 10.43 47.57
N GLY A 58 -7.03 11.45 46.99
CA GLY A 58 -6.38 12.70 46.59
C GLY A 58 -5.81 12.70 45.17
N GLU A 59 -5.96 11.61 44.41
CA GLU A 59 -5.54 11.55 43.01
C GLU A 59 -6.73 11.71 42.05
N PRO A 60 -6.65 12.59 41.04
CA PRO A 60 -7.70 12.69 40.02
C PRO A 60 -7.77 11.39 39.21
N ARG A 61 -8.95 11.12 38.62
CA ARG A 61 -9.09 10.03 37.66
C ARG A 61 -8.25 10.34 36.42
N GLU A 62 -7.56 9.31 35.93
CA GLU A 62 -6.70 9.38 34.76
C GLU A 62 -7.50 9.55 33.45
N GLU A 63 -6.81 10.06 32.44
CA GLU A 63 -7.34 10.16 31.08
C GLU A 63 -7.60 8.75 30.50
N PRO A 64 -8.71 8.53 29.78
CA PRO A 64 -9.05 7.24 29.16
C PRO A 64 -7.92 6.61 28.34
N GLY A 65 -7.18 7.43 27.59
CA GLY A 65 -6.04 6.96 26.79
C GLY A 65 -4.89 6.42 27.64
N SER A 66 -4.60 7.04 28.78
CA SER A 66 -3.56 6.57 29.71
C SER A 66 -3.94 5.21 30.29
N PHE A 67 -5.19 5.08 30.75
CA PHE A 67 -5.69 3.80 31.26
C PHE A 67 -5.62 2.70 30.20
N LEU A 68 -6.12 2.97 28.98
CA LEU A 68 -6.18 1.97 27.90
C LEU A 68 -4.80 1.50 27.47
N TRP A 69 -3.80 2.38 27.51
CA TRP A 69 -2.42 2.02 27.22
C TRP A 69 -1.87 0.98 28.20
N HIS A 70 -1.95 1.28 29.50
CA HIS A 70 -1.54 0.37 30.58
C HIS A 70 -2.36 -0.93 30.56
N PHE A 71 -3.66 -0.81 30.32
CA PHE A 71 -4.56 -1.96 30.22
C PHE A 71 -4.10 -2.96 29.16
N TRP A 72 -3.84 -2.49 27.94
CA TRP A 72 -3.41 -3.39 26.88
C TRP A 72 -1.97 -3.86 27.07
N ASP A 73 -1.06 -3.00 27.50
CA ASP A 73 0.33 -3.40 27.80
C ASP A 73 0.35 -4.54 28.83
N MET A 74 -0.47 -4.46 29.88
CA MET A 74 -0.60 -5.53 30.87
C MET A 74 -1.15 -6.84 30.28
N ILE A 75 -2.21 -6.77 29.46
CA ILE A 75 -2.76 -7.95 28.78
C ILE A 75 -1.70 -8.62 27.90
N HIS A 76 -0.94 -7.84 27.13
CA HIS A 76 0.15 -8.35 26.29
C HIS A 76 1.30 -8.93 27.11
N ASN A 77 1.68 -8.28 28.21
CA ASN A 77 2.71 -8.75 29.14
C ASN A 77 2.32 -10.07 29.82
N VAL A 78 1.03 -10.30 30.11
CA VAL A 78 0.55 -11.60 30.59
C VAL A 78 0.54 -12.63 29.47
N ALA A 79 0.06 -12.26 28.27
CA ALA A 79 -0.01 -13.16 27.13
C ALA A 79 1.37 -13.73 26.74
N GLN A 80 2.44 -12.93 26.76
CA GLN A 80 3.78 -13.39 26.39
C GLN A 80 4.38 -14.42 27.36
N GLN A 81 3.90 -14.46 28.61
CA GLN A 81 4.37 -15.38 29.65
C GLN A 81 3.65 -16.74 29.61
N ILE A 82 2.56 -16.87 28.85
CA ILE A 82 1.81 -18.12 28.70
C ILE A 82 2.47 -18.95 27.60
N PRO A 83 2.94 -20.19 27.86
CA PRO A 83 3.55 -21.00 26.80
C PRO A 83 2.64 -21.08 25.57
N TYR A 84 3.19 -20.88 24.37
CA TYR A 84 2.39 -20.69 23.15
C TYR A 84 1.43 -21.85 22.80
N THR A 85 1.70 -23.06 23.29
CA THR A 85 0.85 -24.25 23.11
C THR A 85 -0.22 -24.42 24.19
N ALA A 86 -0.20 -23.58 25.22
CA ALA A 86 -1.04 -23.73 26.39
C ALA A 86 -2.49 -23.28 26.10
N PRO A 87 -3.51 -23.99 26.62
CA PRO A 87 -4.91 -23.66 26.39
C PRO A 87 -5.35 -22.33 27.01
N GLU A 88 -4.54 -21.74 27.89
CA GLU A 88 -4.82 -20.46 28.53
C GLU A 88 -4.81 -19.29 27.54
N HIS A 89 -4.18 -19.43 26.37
CA HIS A 89 -4.35 -18.49 25.26
C HIS A 89 -5.79 -18.44 24.73
N ASP A 90 -6.49 -19.58 24.68
CA ASP A 90 -7.90 -19.61 24.28
C ASP A 90 -8.80 -18.99 25.36
N ARG A 91 -8.44 -19.16 26.63
CA ARG A 91 -9.14 -18.50 27.74
C ARG A 91 -8.96 -16.99 27.69
N LEU A 92 -7.74 -16.52 27.45
CA LEU A 92 -7.46 -15.10 27.32
C LEU A 92 -8.18 -14.48 26.11
N ALA A 93 -8.21 -15.17 24.97
CA ALA A 93 -8.96 -14.72 23.79
C ALA A 93 -10.48 -14.66 24.04
N GLU A 94 -11.04 -15.66 24.72
CA GLU A 94 -12.45 -15.66 25.13
C GLU A 94 -12.76 -14.53 26.12
N LEU A 95 -11.87 -14.22 27.06
CA LEU A 95 -12.01 -13.08 27.96
C LEU A 95 -12.12 -11.76 27.17
N ILE A 96 -11.25 -11.53 26.20
CA ILE A 96 -11.31 -10.31 25.35
C ILE A 96 -12.59 -10.28 24.51
N LYS A 97 -13.03 -11.43 23.99
CA LYS A 97 -14.30 -11.54 23.26
C LYS A 97 -15.50 -11.18 24.13
N VAL A 98 -15.53 -11.67 25.37
CA VAL A 98 -16.59 -11.36 26.33
C VAL A 98 -16.52 -9.89 26.75
N LEU A 99 -15.32 -9.36 27.00
CA LEU A 99 -15.10 -7.94 27.32
C LEU A 99 -15.62 -7.03 26.18
N LYS A 100 -15.35 -7.38 24.92
CA LYS A 100 -15.92 -6.70 23.75
C LYS A 100 -17.46 -6.64 23.80
N GLY A 101 -18.08 -7.70 24.33
CA GLY A 101 -19.53 -7.79 24.55
C GLY A 101 -20.06 -7.07 25.81
N VAL A 102 -19.20 -6.66 26.75
CA VAL A 102 -19.60 -5.85 27.93
C VAL A 102 -19.98 -4.41 27.52
N SER A 103 -19.63 -3.99 26.30
CA SER A 103 -20.04 -2.71 25.74
C SER A 103 -21.56 -2.61 25.61
N SER A 104 -22.15 -1.67 26.36
CA SER A 104 -23.48 -1.12 26.03
C SER A 104 -23.29 0.05 25.07
N GLU A 105 -24.30 0.36 24.25
CA GLU A 105 -24.31 1.47 23.28
C GLU A 105 -24.06 2.88 23.90
N THR A 106 -23.74 2.96 25.19
CA THR A 106 -23.61 4.18 25.99
C THR A 106 -22.24 4.40 26.64
N LYS A 107 -21.30 3.43 26.59
CA LYS A 107 -19.95 3.57 27.18
C LYS A 107 -18.92 3.94 26.12
N THR A 108 -18.45 5.18 26.15
CA THR A 108 -17.46 5.70 25.19
C THR A 108 -16.14 6.10 25.84
N ALA A 109 -15.07 6.09 25.06
CA ALA A 109 -13.75 6.59 25.43
C ALA A 109 -13.28 7.59 24.39
N TYR A 110 -13.09 8.85 24.80
CA TYR A 110 -12.47 9.87 23.97
C TYR A 110 -10.96 9.80 24.12
N LEU A 111 -10.24 9.65 23.01
CA LEU A 111 -8.79 9.67 22.97
C LEU A 111 -8.32 11.01 22.39
N ALA A 112 -7.83 11.90 23.26
CA ALA A 112 -7.38 13.24 22.87
C ALA A 112 -6.25 13.21 21.82
N SER A 113 -5.36 12.21 21.88
CA SER A 113 -4.27 12.03 20.91
C SER A 113 -4.75 11.78 19.49
N TRP A 114 -5.96 11.24 19.33
CA TRP A 114 -6.53 10.84 18.05
C TRP A 114 -7.76 11.66 17.67
N ASP A 115 -8.16 12.59 18.54
CA ASP A 115 -9.38 13.39 18.43
C ASP A 115 -10.61 12.55 18.02
N HIS A 116 -10.78 11.41 18.67
CA HIS A 116 -11.80 10.43 18.31
C HIS A 116 -12.44 9.79 19.53
N THR A 117 -13.73 9.46 19.41
CA THR A 117 -14.51 8.78 20.45
C THR A 117 -14.80 7.36 20.02
N PHE A 118 -14.35 6.39 20.82
CA PHE A 118 -14.54 4.97 20.59
C PHE A 118 -15.64 4.40 21.48
N ALA A 119 -16.29 3.32 21.05
CA ALA A 119 -16.99 2.42 21.95
C ALA A 119 -15.93 1.66 22.78
N LEU A 120 -15.89 1.93 24.09
CA LEU A 120 -14.78 1.57 24.99
C LEU A 120 -14.32 0.11 24.87
N TRP A 121 -15.24 -0.84 24.73
CA TRP A 121 -14.89 -2.24 24.51
C TRP A 121 -15.34 -2.77 23.14
N GLY A 122 -16.35 -2.17 22.51
CA GLY A 122 -16.80 -2.56 21.18
C GLY A 122 -15.69 -2.42 20.12
N ASP A 123 -14.91 -1.34 20.20
CA ASP A 123 -13.86 -1.03 19.23
C ASP A 123 -12.47 -1.50 19.66
N LEU A 124 -12.31 -1.95 20.91
CA LEU A 124 -11.02 -2.29 21.53
C LEU A 124 -9.94 -1.21 21.27
N PRO A 125 -10.21 0.08 21.60
CA PRO A 125 -9.31 1.19 21.33
C PRO A 125 -7.92 0.91 21.94
N MET A 126 -6.87 1.25 21.20
CA MET A 126 -5.45 1.06 21.58
C MET A 126 -4.92 -0.39 21.57
N LEU A 127 -5.73 -1.43 21.35
CA LEU A 127 -5.24 -2.82 21.25
C LEU A 127 -4.18 -2.99 20.16
N GLY A 128 -4.47 -2.54 18.93
CA GLY A 128 -3.56 -2.69 17.80
C GLY A 128 -2.21 -1.97 17.98
N PRO A 129 -2.21 -0.66 18.30
CA PRO A 129 -0.97 0.09 18.53
C PRO A 129 -0.12 -0.44 19.68
N SER A 130 -0.73 -0.83 20.81
CA SER A 130 0.01 -1.40 21.94
C SER A 130 0.59 -2.77 21.62
N PHE A 131 -0.14 -3.60 20.85
CA PHE A 131 0.40 -4.86 20.34
C PHE A 131 1.60 -4.64 19.40
N MET A 132 1.50 -3.66 18.49
CA MET A 132 2.61 -3.30 17.59
C MET A 132 3.85 -2.85 18.37
N GLU A 133 3.69 -2.01 19.39
CA GLU A 133 4.81 -1.60 20.24
C GLU A 133 5.44 -2.79 20.98
N MET A 134 4.63 -3.73 21.47
CA MET A 134 5.14 -4.95 22.09
C MET A 134 5.96 -5.79 21.10
N CYS A 135 5.49 -5.91 19.86
CA CYS A 135 6.27 -6.58 18.81
C CYS A 135 7.60 -5.89 18.52
N ASP A 136 7.63 -4.56 18.50
CA ASP A 136 8.86 -3.79 18.23
C ASP A 136 9.92 -3.92 19.34
N ARG A 137 9.50 -4.22 20.58
CA ARG A 137 10.42 -4.51 21.70
C ARG A 137 11.19 -5.84 21.49
N ILE A 138 10.63 -6.78 20.72
CA ILE A 138 11.22 -8.10 20.44
C ILE A 138 12.04 -8.01 19.14
N GLY A 139 13.27 -7.50 19.26
CA GLY A 139 14.05 -7.08 18.10
C GLY A 139 15.01 -8.12 17.50
N SER A 140 15.52 -9.08 18.29
CA SER A 140 16.68 -9.88 17.87
C SER A 140 16.40 -11.37 17.71
N LEU A 141 15.54 -11.94 18.57
CA LEU A 141 15.27 -13.39 18.71
C LEU A 141 16.52 -14.23 19.04
N ASN A 142 17.62 -13.58 19.40
CA ASN A 142 18.86 -14.26 19.75
C ASN A 142 18.75 -14.94 21.13
N ASP A 143 17.99 -14.32 22.04
CA ASP A 143 17.72 -14.86 23.37
C ASP A 143 16.56 -15.86 23.37
N GLU A 144 16.60 -16.85 24.25
CA GLU A 144 15.56 -17.89 24.37
C GLU A 144 14.25 -17.34 24.91
N GLU A 145 14.30 -16.49 25.94
CA GLU A 145 13.15 -15.82 26.53
C GLU A 145 12.46 -14.91 25.49
N GLU A 146 13.24 -14.18 24.69
CA GLU A 146 12.70 -13.39 23.56
C GLU A 146 11.92 -14.26 22.56
N ARG A 147 12.41 -15.47 22.24
CA ARG A 147 11.72 -16.39 21.32
C ARG A 147 10.43 -16.94 21.92
N GLU A 148 10.45 -17.33 23.19
CA GLU A 148 9.26 -17.83 23.89
C GLU A 148 8.17 -16.75 23.97
N TYR A 149 8.56 -15.51 24.26
CA TYR A 149 7.64 -14.37 24.29
C TYR A 149 7.05 -14.08 22.92
N TRP A 150 7.89 -14.13 21.88
CA TRP A 150 7.44 -13.95 20.51
C TRP A 150 6.41 -15.00 20.08
N GLN A 151 6.69 -16.28 20.36
CA GLN A 151 5.76 -17.38 20.10
C GLN A 151 4.42 -17.17 20.81
N SER A 152 4.48 -16.80 22.09
CA SER A 152 3.32 -16.67 22.96
C SER A 152 2.43 -15.48 22.58
N LEU A 153 3.02 -14.32 22.25
CA LEU A 153 2.25 -13.17 21.75
C LEU A 153 1.53 -13.47 20.44
N ASN A 154 2.19 -14.18 19.52
CA ASN A 154 1.57 -14.55 18.24
C ASN A 154 0.48 -15.61 18.42
N ALA A 155 0.65 -16.57 19.34
CA ALA A 155 -0.38 -17.55 19.67
C ALA A 155 -1.67 -16.87 20.22
N TYR A 156 -1.51 -15.86 21.06
CA TYR A 156 -2.61 -15.01 21.53
C TYR A 156 -3.27 -14.23 20.39
N ALA A 157 -2.50 -13.52 19.58
CA ALA A 157 -3.02 -12.71 18.47
C ALA A 157 -3.75 -13.55 17.40
N ALA A 158 -3.25 -14.76 17.13
CA ALA A 158 -3.88 -15.69 16.20
C ALA A 158 -5.26 -16.14 16.68
N ARG A 159 -5.46 -16.35 17.99
CA ARG A 159 -6.76 -16.72 18.57
C ARG A 159 -7.74 -15.54 18.61
N LEU A 160 -7.27 -14.33 18.95
CA LEU A 160 -8.09 -13.12 18.83
C LEU A 160 -8.62 -12.91 17.39
N THR A 161 -7.76 -13.18 16.40
CA THR A 161 -8.10 -13.07 14.99
C THR A 161 -9.05 -14.19 14.55
N ARG A 162 -8.81 -15.43 14.97
CA ARG A 162 -9.72 -16.56 14.72
C ARG A 162 -11.14 -16.24 15.20
N ASP A 163 -11.28 -15.67 16.39
CA ASP A 163 -12.58 -15.48 17.05
C ASP A 163 -13.32 -14.22 16.58
N GLY A 164 -12.71 -13.40 15.71
CA GLY A 164 -13.29 -12.14 15.22
C GLY A 164 -13.28 -11.02 16.27
N SER A 165 -12.58 -11.22 17.39
CA SER A 165 -12.47 -10.25 18.49
C SER A 165 -11.63 -9.04 18.06
N ALA A 166 -10.51 -9.26 17.39
CA ALA A 166 -9.66 -8.23 16.79
C ALA A 166 -9.04 -8.75 15.48
N ASP A 167 -8.96 -7.91 14.44
CA ASP A 167 -8.33 -8.30 13.18
C ASP A 167 -6.83 -7.99 13.19
N LEU A 168 -6.01 -9.00 13.51
CA LEU A 168 -4.55 -8.91 13.53
C LEU A 168 -3.92 -9.72 12.39
N ILE A 169 -4.68 -10.01 11.32
CA ILE A 169 -4.24 -10.85 10.20
C ILE A 169 -2.99 -10.32 9.49
N PHE A 170 -2.71 -9.02 9.61
CA PHE A 170 -1.49 -8.38 9.12
C PHE A 170 -0.23 -9.03 9.72
N PHE A 171 -0.20 -9.28 11.03
CA PHE A 171 0.94 -9.90 11.73
C PHE A 171 1.17 -11.34 11.26
N ALA A 172 0.09 -12.04 10.93
CA ALA A 172 0.13 -13.37 10.34
C ALA A 172 0.89 -13.40 9.01
N LYS A 173 0.70 -12.39 8.16
CA LYS A 173 1.43 -12.25 6.89
C LYS A 173 2.93 -12.05 7.12
N TYR A 174 3.31 -11.21 8.09
CA TYR A 174 4.73 -11.01 8.45
C TYR A 174 5.37 -12.28 9.00
N ALA A 175 4.69 -13.00 9.89
CA ALA A 175 5.18 -14.25 10.45
C ALA A 175 5.48 -15.29 9.36
N ILE A 176 4.53 -15.52 8.45
CA ILE A 176 4.68 -16.48 7.35
C ILE A 176 5.77 -16.01 6.38
N GLN A 177 5.84 -14.71 6.07
CA GLN A 177 6.87 -14.15 5.22
C GLN A 177 8.28 -14.31 5.83
N SER A 178 8.46 -13.98 7.10
CA SER A 178 9.75 -14.04 7.79
C SER A 178 10.29 -15.48 7.86
N LEU A 179 9.39 -16.47 7.91
CA LEU A 179 9.74 -17.88 7.76
C LEU A 179 10.18 -18.24 6.32
N LEU A 180 9.44 -17.79 5.30
CA LEU A 180 9.62 -18.24 3.91
C LEU A 180 10.67 -17.49 3.10
N GLU A 181 10.96 -16.22 3.44
CA GLU A 181 11.69 -15.32 2.55
C GLU A 181 13.04 -14.79 3.05
N GLU A 182 13.36 -14.91 4.34
CA GLU A 182 14.64 -14.42 4.84
C GLU A 182 15.79 -15.37 4.46
N ASP A 183 16.72 -14.86 3.65
CA ASP A 183 17.93 -15.58 3.25
C ASP A 183 18.83 -15.76 4.49
N LEU A 184 18.77 -16.94 5.11
CA LEU A 184 19.54 -17.33 6.31
C LEU A 184 21.08 -17.21 6.14
N LYS A 185 21.56 -16.86 4.94
CA LYS A 185 22.99 -16.81 4.59
C LYS A 185 23.79 -15.67 5.24
N HIS A 186 23.15 -14.65 5.82
CA HIS A 186 23.86 -13.50 6.41
C HIS A 186 23.97 -13.48 7.94
N ARG A 187 23.61 -14.55 8.64
CA ARG A 187 23.75 -14.66 10.12
C ARG A 187 24.37 -15.97 10.60
N LEU A 188 25.19 -16.62 9.76
CA LEU A 188 25.83 -17.92 10.05
C LEU A 188 27.12 -17.78 10.88
N VAL A 189 27.02 -17.21 12.07
CA VAL A 189 28.06 -17.30 13.10
C VAL A 189 27.34 -17.61 14.42
N ASP A 190 27.58 -18.80 14.96
CA ASP A 190 27.03 -19.42 16.20
C ASP A 190 25.67 -20.16 16.06
N ASP A 191 25.34 -21.05 17.02
CA ASP A 191 24.21 -22.01 17.01
C ASP A 191 22.78 -21.39 16.98
N ALA A 192 22.66 -20.06 16.94
CA ALA A 192 21.42 -19.30 16.91
C ALA A 192 20.50 -19.44 15.65
N PRO A 193 20.98 -19.80 14.44
CA PRO A 193 20.15 -19.86 13.23
C PRO A 193 19.05 -20.92 13.28
N GLY A 194 19.29 -22.04 13.95
CA GLY A 194 18.34 -23.16 14.03
C GLY A 194 17.15 -22.84 14.93
N SER A 195 17.41 -22.37 16.16
CA SER A 195 16.37 -22.01 17.12
C SER A 195 15.53 -20.81 16.70
N ILE A 196 16.11 -19.84 15.98
CA ILE A 196 15.36 -18.74 15.37
C ILE A 196 14.42 -19.26 14.28
N LEU A 197 14.89 -20.18 13.42
CA LEU A 197 14.05 -20.77 12.39
C LEU A 197 12.91 -21.59 13.00
N GLU A 198 13.19 -22.41 14.03
CA GLU A 198 12.18 -23.17 14.77
C GLU A 198 11.12 -22.26 15.42
N CYS A 199 11.56 -21.16 16.03
CA CYS A 199 10.66 -20.15 16.58
C CYS A 199 9.73 -19.56 15.51
N ARG A 200 10.28 -19.16 14.35
CA ARG A 200 9.48 -18.64 13.22
C ARG A 200 8.55 -19.68 12.63
N MET A 201 8.96 -20.95 12.57
CA MET A 201 8.12 -22.06 12.15
C MET A 201 6.93 -22.24 13.10
N ALA A 202 7.16 -22.21 14.41
CA ALA A 202 6.10 -22.32 15.41
C ALA A 202 5.10 -21.15 15.27
N VAL A 203 5.60 -19.92 15.17
CA VAL A 203 4.75 -18.72 15.02
C VAL A 203 3.91 -18.78 13.75
N ALA A 204 4.51 -19.12 12.60
CA ALA A 204 3.78 -19.24 11.35
C ALA A 204 2.73 -20.36 11.41
N ALA A 205 3.08 -21.48 12.06
CA ALA A 205 2.15 -22.59 12.26
C ALA A 205 0.94 -22.18 13.10
N GLU A 206 1.12 -21.45 14.22
CA GLU A 206 0.00 -20.94 15.03
C GLU A 206 -0.96 -20.09 14.19
N TRP A 207 -0.43 -19.16 13.38
CA TRP A 207 -1.26 -18.34 12.48
C TRP A 207 -2.00 -19.17 11.43
N VAL A 208 -1.34 -20.17 10.82
CA VAL A 208 -2.00 -21.06 9.84
C VAL A 208 -3.07 -21.94 10.49
N ILE A 209 -2.79 -22.50 11.66
CA ILE A 209 -3.72 -23.38 12.39
C ILE A 209 -4.98 -22.61 12.80
N HIS A 210 -4.82 -21.40 13.36
CA HIS A 210 -5.93 -20.64 13.91
C HIS A 210 -6.64 -19.76 12.88
N CYS A 211 -5.92 -19.21 11.89
CA CYS A 211 -6.48 -18.25 10.93
C CYS A 211 -6.52 -18.77 9.49
N GLY A 212 -6.14 -20.04 9.24
CA GLY A 212 -6.10 -20.67 7.91
C GLY A 212 -7.32 -20.40 7.05
N GLN A 213 -8.52 -20.56 7.62
CA GLN A 213 -9.78 -20.32 6.92
C GLN A 213 -9.97 -18.84 6.56
N ARG A 214 -9.56 -17.91 7.42
CA ARG A 214 -9.67 -16.47 7.13
C ARG A 214 -8.72 -16.04 6.01
N PHE A 215 -7.56 -16.70 5.83
CA PHE A 215 -6.69 -16.47 4.67
C PHE A 215 -7.32 -16.91 3.35
N VAL A 216 -8.08 -18.00 3.37
CA VAL A 216 -8.78 -18.53 2.19
C VAL A 216 -10.03 -17.69 1.89
N VAL A 217 -10.78 -17.31 2.92
CA VAL A 217 -12.01 -16.51 2.80
C VAL A 217 -11.69 -15.05 2.43
N GLN A 218 -10.60 -14.43 2.90
CA GLN A 218 -10.20 -13.09 2.42
C GLN A 218 -9.83 -13.07 0.92
N GLU A 219 -9.43 -14.19 0.31
CA GLU A 219 -9.27 -14.28 -1.14
C GLU A 219 -10.62 -14.37 -1.89
N GLU A 220 -11.69 -14.82 -1.22
CA GLU A 220 -13.06 -14.81 -1.74
C GLU A 220 -13.77 -13.46 -1.45
N ASP A 221 -13.53 -12.84 -0.29
CA ASP A 221 -14.14 -11.57 0.13
C ASP A 221 -13.52 -10.32 -0.53
N ASP A 222 -12.25 -10.38 -0.98
CA ASP A 222 -11.68 -9.33 -1.86
C ASP A 222 -12.25 -9.38 -3.29
N ILE A 223 -13.11 -10.36 -3.60
CA ILE A 223 -13.93 -10.42 -4.82
C ILE A 223 -15.31 -11.00 -4.49
N ASP A 224 -16.04 -10.40 -3.54
CA ASP A 224 -17.46 -10.73 -3.45
C ASP A 224 -18.25 -9.96 -4.51
N ALA A 225 -18.62 -10.69 -5.56
CA ALA A 225 -19.52 -10.22 -6.61
C ALA A 225 -20.87 -9.73 -6.02
N GLU A 226 -21.25 -10.16 -4.81
CA GLU A 226 -22.47 -9.74 -4.12
C GLU A 226 -22.36 -8.32 -3.51
N ASN A 227 -21.20 -7.95 -2.95
CA ASN A 227 -20.92 -6.58 -2.51
C ASN A 227 -20.72 -5.61 -3.68
N TRP A 228 -20.11 -6.05 -4.79
CA TRP A 228 -20.07 -5.27 -6.02
C TRP A 228 -21.47 -5.09 -6.64
N GLN A 229 -22.33 -6.11 -6.59
CA GLN A 229 -23.73 -5.99 -7.02
C GLN A 229 -24.52 -5.04 -6.11
N LYS A 230 -24.37 -5.12 -4.78
CA LYS A 230 -24.97 -4.14 -3.86
C LYS A 230 -24.44 -2.73 -4.06
N TYR A 231 -23.16 -2.56 -4.42
CA TYR A 231 -22.60 -1.24 -4.74
C TYR A 231 -23.16 -0.70 -6.08
N LYS A 232 -23.32 -1.57 -7.09
CA LYS A 232 -24.02 -1.24 -8.36
C LYS A 232 -25.48 -0.85 -8.13
N GLU A 233 -26.19 -1.58 -7.27
CA GLU A 233 -27.60 -1.35 -6.96
C GLU A 233 -27.84 -0.06 -6.17
N ASN A 234 -26.86 0.39 -5.38
CA ASN A 234 -27.03 1.55 -4.48
C ASN A 234 -26.39 2.86 -4.98
N ASN A 235 -25.46 2.86 -5.95
CA ASN A 235 -24.65 4.06 -6.26
C ASN A 235 -24.48 4.43 -7.75
N ILE A 236 -25.16 3.78 -8.70
CA ILE A 236 -25.10 4.22 -10.11
C ILE A 236 -26.50 4.24 -10.72
N GLU A 237 -27.04 5.43 -11.02
CA GLU A 237 -28.32 5.58 -11.71
C GLU A 237 -28.35 4.90 -13.10
N MET A 238 -27.19 4.56 -13.69
CA MET A 238 -27.04 3.80 -14.94
C MET A 238 -25.86 2.83 -14.89
N ALA A 239 -26.07 1.54 -15.21
CA ALA A 239 -24.98 0.58 -15.30
C ALA A 239 -23.91 1.02 -16.34
N PRO A 240 -22.61 0.82 -16.08
CA PRO A 240 -21.55 1.19 -17.01
C PRO A 240 -21.62 0.38 -18.31
N LEU A 241 -21.20 1.00 -19.43
CA LEU A 241 -21.23 0.33 -20.74
C LEU A 241 -20.24 -0.84 -20.80
N THR A 242 -20.63 -1.94 -21.44
CA THR A 242 -19.72 -3.04 -21.77
C THR A 242 -18.70 -2.62 -22.83
N ALA A 243 -17.60 -3.35 -22.95
CA ALA A 243 -16.56 -3.10 -23.95
C ALA A 243 -17.13 -3.16 -25.38
N GLN A 244 -18.10 -4.04 -25.63
CA GLN A 244 -18.77 -4.13 -26.92
C GLN A 244 -19.63 -2.88 -27.20
N GLU A 245 -20.36 -2.38 -26.22
CA GLU A 245 -21.15 -1.16 -26.34
C GLU A 245 -20.25 0.07 -26.52
N ILE A 246 -19.12 0.13 -25.79
CA ILE A 246 -18.12 1.19 -25.94
C ILE A 246 -17.56 1.22 -27.37
N LEU A 247 -17.20 0.06 -27.92
CA LEU A 247 -16.68 -0.04 -29.30
C LEU A 247 -17.70 0.39 -30.36
N ALA A 248 -18.99 0.15 -30.11
CA ALA A 248 -20.07 0.55 -31.00
C ALA A 248 -20.49 2.02 -30.82
N HIS A 249 -20.07 2.68 -29.74
CA HIS A 249 -20.50 4.03 -29.40
C HIS A 249 -19.88 5.09 -30.35
N PRO A 250 -20.65 6.07 -30.87
CA PRO A 250 -20.13 7.10 -31.80
C PRO A 250 -18.94 7.89 -31.24
N ALA A 251 -18.92 8.14 -29.94
CA ALA A 251 -17.81 8.82 -29.26
C ALA A 251 -16.47 8.07 -29.35
N TYR A 252 -16.47 6.76 -29.62
CA TYR A 252 -15.26 5.94 -29.67
C TYR A 252 -14.25 6.46 -30.69
N GLU A 253 -14.71 6.92 -31.86
CA GLU A 253 -13.87 7.50 -32.91
C GLU A 253 -13.25 8.85 -32.55
N THR A 254 -13.70 9.47 -31.45
CA THR A 254 -13.20 10.76 -30.97
C THR A 254 -12.27 10.67 -29.74
N VAL A 255 -12.03 9.46 -29.24
CA VAL A 255 -11.17 9.20 -28.07
C VAL A 255 -9.74 9.70 -28.30
N GLU A 256 -9.25 9.59 -29.53
CA GLU A 256 -7.95 10.10 -29.93
C GLU A 256 -8.08 11.52 -30.47
N TRP A 257 -7.35 12.44 -29.85
CA TRP A 257 -7.35 13.82 -30.24
C TRP A 257 -6.45 14.02 -31.46
N LYS A 258 -6.95 14.77 -32.46
CA LYS A 258 -6.18 15.13 -33.65
C LYS A 258 -5.19 16.24 -33.31
N LEU A 259 -4.05 15.86 -32.73
CA LEU A 259 -2.99 16.75 -32.28
C LEU A 259 -1.68 16.51 -33.03
N PRO A 260 -1.60 16.82 -34.35
CA PRO A 260 -0.41 16.54 -35.14
C PRO A 260 0.82 17.25 -34.55
N PRO A 261 1.98 16.58 -34.43
CA PRO A 261 3.19 17.22 -33.94
C PRO A 261 3.71 18.26 -34.94
N THR A 262 4.36 19.31 -34.41
CA THR A 262 5.09 20.28 -35.22
C THR A 262 6.30 19.63 -35.89
N THR A 263 6.95 18.71 -35.18
CA THR A 263 8.05 17.88 -35.71
C THR A 263 8.02 16.55 -35.00
N SER A 264 8.31 15.47 -35.72
CA SER A 264 8.42 14.13 -35.16
C SER A 264 9.56 13.40 -35.83
N GLY A 265 10.17 12.45 -35.14
CA GLY A 265 11.23 11.66 -35.74
C GLY A 265 11.75 10.57 -34.83
N ARG A 266 12.87 9.99 -35.25
CA ARG A 266 13.64 9.05 -34.47
C ARG A 266 15.03 9.61 -34.23
N ALA A 267 15.47 9.63 -32.98
CA ALA A 267 16.80 10.10 -32.60
C ALA A 267 17.67 8.93 -32.16
N LEU A 268 18.88 8.83 -32.72
CA LEU A 268 19.85 7.84 -32.31
C LEU A 268 20.48 8.25 -30.97
N VAL A 269 20.37 7.38 -29.98
CA VAL A 269 20.93 7.58 -28.63
C VAL A 269 21.73 6.35 -28.20
N ALA A 270 22.42 6.46 -27.07
CA ALA A 270 23.16 5.36 -26.46
C ALA A 270 24.27 4.79 -27.35
N GLN A 271 24.87 5.64 -28.19
CA GLN A 271 25.99 5.22 -29.02
C GLN A 271 27.15 4.76 -28.13
N ASN A 272 27.61 3.52 -28.33
CA ASN A 272 28.63 2.85 -27.51
C ASN A 272 28.25 2.70 -26.02
N ARG A 273 26.95 2.78 -25.67
CA ARG A 273 26.45 2.54 -24.31
C ARG A 273 25.55 1.28 -24.27
N ARG A 274 25.17 0.85 -23.07
CA ARG A 274 24.46 -0.42 -22.86
C ARG A 274 23.14 -0.47 -23.63
N GLY A 275 22.95 -1.51 -24.44
CA GLY A 275 21.74 -1.72 -25.21
C GLY A 275 21.57 -0.78 -26.41
N GLY A 276 22.57 0.07 -26.71
CA GLY A 276 22.59 0.95 -27.85
C GLY A 276 23.56 0.49 -28.96
N PRO A 277 23.60 1.20 -30.10
CA PRO A 277 22.80 2.38 -30.40
C PRO A 277 21.32 2.02 -30.60
N ILE A 278 20.42 2.90 -30.16
CA ILE A 278 18.96 2.72 -30.31
C ILE A 278 18.30 4.01 -30.79
N ASN A 279 17.17 3.87 -31.46
CA ASN A 279 16.35 4.96 -31.93
C ASN A 279 15.19 5.21 -30.96
N LEU A 280 15.15 6.41 -30.36
CA LEU A 280 13.99 6.88 -29.63
C LEU A 280 13.01 7.59 -30.56
N ASN A 281 11.75 7.17 -30.53
CA ASN A 281 10.67 7.88 -31.19
C ASN A 281 10.28 9.11 -30.37
N TYR A 282 10.19 10.27 -31.00
CA TYR A 282 9.84 11.52 -30.33
C TYR A 282 8.90 12.39 -31.18
N GLU A 283 8.17 13.25 -30.48
CA GLU A 283 7.32 14.29 -31.04
C GLU A 283 7.59 15.62 -30.32
N ILE A 284 7.57 16.71 -31.09
CA ILE A 284 7.62 18.09 -30.61
C ILE A 284 6.32 18.77 -31.00
N HIS A 285 5.62 19.33 -30.00
CA HIS A 285 4.43 20.13 -30.21
C HIS A 285 4.69 21.58 -29.81
N GLY A 286 4.45 22.52 -30.72
CA GLY A 286 4.66 23.96 -30.51
C GLY A 286 6.06 24.43 -30.91
N THR A 287 6.17 25.71 -31.23
CA THR A 287 7.37 26.38 -31.74
C THR A 287 7.97 27.40 -30.77
N GLY A 288 7.35 27.56 -29.59
CA GLY A 288 7.73 28.59 -28.65
C GLY A 288 9.12 28.44 -28.04
N PRO A 289 9.66 29.51 -27.46
CA PRO A 289 11.02 29.51 -26.92
C PRO A 289 11.16 28.70 -25.63
N VAL A 290 10.10 28.52 -24.84
CA VAL A 290 10.16 27.76 -23.57
C VAL A 290 10.09 26.26 -23.86
N LYS A 291 11.18 25.55 -23.54
CA LYS A 291 11.35 24.13 -23.87
C LYS A 291 10.93 23.23 -22.70
N LEU A 292 9.92 22.39 -22.92
CA LEU A 292 9.38 21.44 -21.93
C LEU A 292 9.70 20.01 -22.36
N VAL A 293 10.41 19.26 -21.52
CA VAL A 293 10.79 17.85 -21.77
C VAL A 293 9.96 16.95 -20.85
N TRP A 294 9.13 16.11 -21.44
CA TRP A 294 8.17 15.27 -20.73
C TRP A 294 8.61 13.81 -20.75
N ILE A 295 8.90 13.26 -19.57
CA ILE A 295 9.41 11.89 -19.39
C ILE A 295 8.33 11.04 -18.73
N MET A 296 7.85 10.03 -19.46
CA MET A 296 6.75 9.18 -19.02
C MET A 296 7.21 8.02 -18.12
N GLY A 297 6.26 7.45 -17.38
CA GLY A 297 6.44 6.29 -16.50
C GLY A 297 6.61 4.94 -17.23
N LEU A 298 6.64 3.86 -16.44
CA LEU A 298 6.82 2.50 -16.96
C LEU A 298 5.68 2.10 -17.91
N ASN A 299 6.02 1.56 -19.07
CA ASN A 299 5.08 1.04 -20.09
C ASN A 299 4.05 2.06 -20.62
N ALA A 300 4.33 3.34 -20.48
CA ALA A 300 3.49 4.43 -20.98
C ALA A 300 4.15 5.09 -22.20
N VAL A 301 3.32 5.45 -23.19
CA VAL A 301 3.77 5.97 -24.49
C VAL A 301 3.67 7.49 -24.52
N LEU A 302 4.34 8.13 -25.48
CA LEU A 302 4.33 9.60 -25.59
C LEU A 302 2.93 10.20 -25.71
N LYS A 303 1.97 9.45 -26.27
CA LYS A 303 0.56 9.89 -26.44
C LYS A 303 -0.18 10.05 -25.12
N ASP A 304 0.29 9.40 -24.05
CA ASP A 304 -0.30 9.52 -22.72
C ASP A 304 -0.15 10.98 -22.19
N TRP A 305 0.71 11.82 -22.80
CA TRP A 305 0.81 13.27 -22.57
C TRP A 305 -0.17 14.13 -23.40
N LYS A 306 -1.15 13.56 -24.10
CA LYS A 306 -2.02 14.32 -25.04
C LYS A 306 -2.73 15.53 -24.42
N ARG A 307 -3.05 15.49 -23.13
CA ARG A 307 -3.62 16.64 -22.39
C ARG A 307 -2.64 17.80 -22.26
N GLN A 308 -1.40 17.48 -21.94
CA GLN A 308 -0.31 18.44 -21.81
C GLN A 308 0.11 19.00 -23.17
N THR A 309 0.21 18.15 -24.21
CA THR A 309 0.53 18.63 -25.56
C THR A 309 -0.59 19.49 -26.13
N LYS A 310 -1.88 19.16 -25.89
CA LYS A 310 -3.01 20.04 -26.25
C LYS A 310 -2.83 21.44 -25.64
N TYR A 311 -2.66 21.53 -24.33
CA TYR A 311 -2.60 22.81 -23.66
C TYR A 311 -1.33 23.60 -24.00
N PHE A 312 -0.15 23.00 -23.81
CA PHE A 312 1.12 23.72 -23.95
C PHE A 312 1.58 23.80 -25.42
N GLY A 313 1.48 22.71 -26.17
CA GLY A 313 2.02 22.61 -27.52
C GLY A 313 1.09 23.10 -28.63
N HIS A 314 -0.23 23.03 -28.42
CA HIS A 314 -1.22 23.46 -29.42
C HIS A 314 -1.89 24.77 -29.04
N LEU A 315 -2.59 24.84 -27.90
CA LEU A 315 -3.28 26.07 -27.47
C LEU A 315 -2.31 27.21 -27.11
N ASN A 316 -1.11 26.87 -26.62
CA ASN A 316 -0.08 27.84 -26.23
C ASN A 316 1.25 27.62 -26.99
N GLY A 317 1.19 27.03 -28.18
CA GLY A 317 2.36 26.58 -28.94
C GLY A 317 3.32 27.69 -29.39
N SER A 318 2.90 28.95 -29.40
CA SER A 318 3.80 30.09 -29.66
C SER A 318 4.70 30.44 -28.46
N LYS A 319 4.32 30.01 -27.26
CA LYS A 319 5.08 30.23 -26.02
C LYS A 319 5.91 29.01 -25.64
N TYR A 320 5.39 27.80 -25.84
CA TYR A 320 6.03 26.56 -25.42
C TYR A 320 6.34 25.63 -26.61
N SER A 321 7.40 24.84 -26.46
CA SER A 321 7.64 23.62 -27.25
C SER A 321 7.70 22.43 -26.30
N CYS A 322 6.84 21.43 -26.51
CA CYS A 322 6.77 20.20 -25.73
C CYS A 322 7.44 19.06 -26.47
N LEU A 323 8.57 18.57 -25.95
CA LEU A 323 9.20 17.32 -26.37
C LEU A 323 8.62 16.16 -25.54
N VAL A 324 7.91 15.27 -26.21
CA VAL A 324 7.45 13.99 -25.68
C VAL A 324 8.14 12.88 -26.47
N PHE A 325 8.44 11.75 -25.82
CA PHE A 325 9.12 10.64 -26.48
C PHE A 325 8.76 9.31 -25.84
N ASP A 326 8.87 8.24 -26.62
CA ASP A 326 8.76 6.88 -26.11
C ASP A 326 10.10 6.48 -25.49
N ASN A 327 10.11 6.10 -24.21
CA ASN A 327 11.30 5.56 -23.56
C ASN A 327 11.81 4.29 -24.29
N ARG A 328 13.10 3.97 -24.17
CA ARG A 328 13.64 2.69 -24.66
C ARG A 328 12.78 1.51 -24.16
N GLY A 329 12.52 0.54 -25.01
CA GLY A 329 11.66 -0.61 -24.67
C GLY A 329 10.15 -0.37 -24.77
N VAL A 330 9.70 0.85 -25.08
CA VAL A 330 8.27 1.21 -25.11
C VAL A 330 7.89 1.83 -26.46
N GLY A 331 6.64 1.63 -26.88
CA GLY A 331 6.07 2.31 -28.04
C GLY A 331 6.85 2.07 -29.33
N ARG A 332 7.12 3.14 -30.07
CA ARG A 332 7.85 3.09 -31.36
C ARG A 332 9.37 3.26 -31.22
N SER A 333 9.87 3.35 -30.00
CA SER A 333 11.31 3.29 -29.72
C SER A 333 11.83 1.85 -29.85
N ASP A 334 13.13 1.73 -30.11
CA ASP A 334 13.77 0.41 -30.15
C ASP A 334 13.72 -0.28 -28.78
N LYS A 335 13.67 -1.62 -28.79
CA LYS A 335 13.42 -2.48 -27.62
C LYS A 335 14.59 -3.45 -27.39
N PRO A 336 15.76 -2.98 -26.92
CA PRO A 336 16.95 -3.82 -26.81
C PRO A 336 16.78 -4.92 -25.75
N THR A 337 17.31 -6.11 -26.03
CA THR A 337 17.31 -7.27 -25.12
C THR A 337 18.41 -7.12 -24.05
N CYS A 338 18.27 -6.14 -23.17
CA CYS A 338 19.17 -5.93 -22.04
C CYS A 338 18.41 -5.42 -20.81
N PHE A 339 19.00 -5.53 -19.62
CA PHE A 339 18.42 -4.86 -18.45
C PHE A 339 18.48 -3.33 -18.60
N TYR A 340 17.37 -2.67 -18.28
CA TYR A 340 17.26 -1.22 -18.29
C TYR A 340 17.56 -0.65 -16.91
N SER A 341 18.10 0.57 -16.88
CA SER A 341 18.27 1.35 -15.67
C SER A 341 17.88 2.80 -15.91
N THR A 342 17.33 3.45 -14.90
CA THR A 342 16.92 4.86 -14.96
C THR A 342 18.09 5.79 -15.28
N SER A 343 19.29 5.51 -14.75
CA SER A 343 20.51 6.26 -15.07
C SER A 343 20.90 6.17 -16.55
N GLU A 344 20.71 5.00 -17.16
CA GLU A 344 21.02 4.82 -18.59
C GLU A 344 19.98 5.50 -19.47
N MET A 345 18.70 5.43 -19.08
CA MET A 345 17.63 6.15 -19.73
C MET A 345 17.80 7.67 -19.61
N ALA A 346 18.33 8.18 -18.49
CA ALA A 346 18.61 9.61 -18.32
C ALA A 346 19.68 10.10 -19.30
N ARG A 347 20.73 9.30 -19.54
CA ARG A 347 21.73 9.59 -20.58
C ARG A 347 21.13 9.59 -21.98
N ASP A 348 20.10 8.78 -22.24
CA ASP A 348 19.38 8.86 -23.52
C ASP A 348 18.64 10.17 -23.69
N VAL A 349 18.06 10.69 -22.61
CA VAL A 349 17.43 12.00 -22.65
C VAL A 349 18.47 13.08 -22.95
N VAL A 350 19.68 13.00 -22.37
CA VAL A 350 20.80 13.90 -22.71
C VAL A 350 21.12 13.85 -24.21
N ASP A 351 21.31 12.65 -24.76
CA ASP A 351 21.59 12.46 -26.19
C ASP A 351 20.45 13.02 -27.05
N LEU A 352 19.19 12.75 -26.67
CA LEU A 352 18.01 13.23 -27.37
C LEU A 352 17.97 14.76 -27.39
N VAL A 353 17.99 15.42 -26.23
CA VAL A 353 17.87 16.89 -26.16
C VAL A 353 19.08 17.60 -26.79
N SER A 354 20.27 16.98 -26.74
CA SER A 354 21.46 17.52 -27.41
C SER A 354 21.37 17.34 -28.93
N SER A 355 20.91 16.20 -29.44
CA SER A 355 20.75 15.94 -30.88
C SER A 355 19.70 16.85 -31.53
N LEU A 356 18.70 17.25 -30.75
CA LEU A 356 17.68 18.22 -31.17
C LEU A 356 18.15 19.67 -31.08
N GLY A 357 19.36 19.92 -30.56
CA GLY A 357 19.92 21.26 -30.37
C GLY A 357 19.22 22.07 -29.29
N TRP A 358 18.48 21.43 -28.37
CA TRP A 358 17.83 22.12 -27.24
C TRP A 358 18.82 22.48 -26.13
N ILE A 359 19.92 21.73 -26.06
CA ILE A 359 21.08 22.03 -25.22
C ILE A 359 22.36 21.84 -26.05
N ASP A 360 23.41 22.55 -25.66
CA ASP A 360 24.78 22.29 -26.12
C ASP A 360 25.67 22.01 -24.90
N LEU A 361 26.24 20.81 -24.86
CA LEU A 361 27.12 20.35 -23.78
C LEU A 361 28.52 20.97 -23.88
N LYS A 362 28.90 21.52 -25.04
CA LYS A 362 30.19 22.19 -25.28
C LYS A 362 30.12 23.70 -25.10
N ALA A 363 28.93 24.28 -25.17
CA ALA A 363 28.72 25.71 -24.92
C ALA A 363 28.75 26.05 -23.41
N PRO A 364 28.91 27.35 -23.05
CA PRO A 364 28.76 27.80 -21.69
C PRO A 364 27.42 27.39 -21.07
N ALA A 365 27.46 27.08 -19.77
CA ALA A 365 26.30 26.61 -19.03
C ALA A 365 25.13 27.60 -19.10
N THR A 366 24.01 27.14 -19.65
CA THR A 366 22.77 27.91 -19.75
C THR A 366 21.60 27.02 -19.41
N ARG A 367 20.81 27.43 -18.41
CA ARG A 367 19.59 26.74 -18.02
C ARG A 367 18.47 27.06 -19.02
N SER A 368 18.14 26.13 -19.90
CA SER A 368 17.26 26.36 -21.06
C SER A 368 16.07 25.41 -21.18
N ILE A 369 16.08 24.29 -20.45
CA ILE A 369 15.03 23.26 -20.53
C ILE A 369 14.32 23.05 -19.19
N HIS A 370 13.01 22.86 -19.23
CA HIS A 370 12.20 22.47 -18.08
C HIS A 370 11.86 20.98 -18.19
N VAL A 371 12.22 20.19 -17.18
CA VAL A 371 12.03 18.74 -17.20
C VAL A 371 10.88 18.35 -16.30
N ILE A 372 9.97 17.52 -16.83
CA ILE A 372 8.80 17.00 -16.13
C ILE A 372 8.83 15.48 -16.20
N GLY A 373 8.87 14.80 -15.06
CA GLY A 373 8.90 13.34 -14.97
C GLY A 373 7.77 12.78 -14.12
N ALA A 374 7.05 11.77 -14.63
CA ALA A 374 5.98 11.07 -13.90
C ALA A 374 6.37 9.63 -13.56
N SER A 375 6.17 9.19 -12.32
CA SER A 375 6.49 7.81 -11.87
C SER A 375 7.95 7.44 -12.19
N MET A 376 8.22 6.35 -12.93
CA MET A 376 9.57 6.02 -13.42
C MET A 376 10.24 7.18 -14.18
N GLY A 377 9.47 8.00 -14.91
CA GLY A 377 9.97 9.19 -15.57
C GLY A 377 10.52 10.24 -14.60
N GLY A 378 9.97 10.31 -13.37
CA GLY A 378 10.52 11.14 -12.29
C GLY A 378 11.85 10.61 -11.76
N MET A 379 12.07 9.29 -11.74
CA MET A 379 13.38 8.69 -11.40
C MET A 379 14.42 9.03 -12.47
N ILE A 380 14.04 8.93 -13.74
CA ILE A 380 14.90 9.34 -14.87
C ILE A 380 15.22 10.83 -14.80
N ALA A 381 14.22 11.67 -14.48
CA ALA A 381 14.40 13.12 -14.39
C ALA A 381 15.37 13.53 -13.26
N GLN A 382 15.36 12.81 -12.13
CA GLN A 382 16.33 13.02 -11.04
C GLN A 382 17.76 12.68 -11.49
N GLU A 383 17.96 11.53 -12.15
CA GLU A 383 19.26 11.15 -12.73
C GLU A 383 19.70 12.15 -13.83
N LEU A 384 18.77 12.67 -14.63
CA LEU A 384 19.08 13.69 -15.62
C LEU A 384 19.58 14.99 -14.97
N ALA A 385 18.96 15.38 -13.85
CA ALA A 385 19.35 16.56 -13.10
C ALA A 385 20.75 16.44 -12.48
N THR A 386 21.25 15.23 -12.20
CA THR A 386 22.64 15.04 -11.75
C THR A 386 23.63 15.07 -12.92
N LEU A 387 23.21 14.66 -14.13
CA LEU A 387 24.06 14.66 -15.33
C LEU A 387 24.24 16.06 -15.93
N ILE A 388 23.20 16.87 -15.98
CA ILE A 388 23.20 18.21 -16.63
C ILE A 388 22.54 19.30 -15.76
N PRO A 389 22.90 19.44 -14.46
CA PRO A 389 22.23 20.34 -13.51
C PRO A 389 22.21 21.81 -13.95
N ASP A 390 23.19 22.19 -14.75
CA ASP A 390 23.41 23.55 -15.24
C ASP A 390 22.66 23.84 -16.57
N ARG A 391 21.95 22.84 -17.13
CA ARG A 391 21.06 22.98 -18.28
C ARG A 391 19.58 23.05 -17.91
N LEU A 392 19.19 22.62 -16.71
CA LEU A 392 17.79 22.60 -16.28
C LEU A 392 17.36 23.95 -15.68
N ALA A 393 16.34 24.57 -16.27
CA ALA A 393 15.67 25.74 -15.74
C ALA A 393 14.69 25.37 -14.61
N SER A 394 14.03 24.22 -14.70
CA SER A 394 13.25 23.63 -13.59
C SER A 394 13.17 22.11 -13.70
N LEU A 395 12.82 21.47 -12.58
CA LEU A 395 12.57 20.04 -12.46
C LEU A 395 11.22 19.83 -11.75
N THR A 396 10.29 19.14 -12.39
CA THR A 396 8.98 18.79 -11.83
C THR A 396 8.87 17.27 -11.69
N LEU A 397 8.64 16.81 -10.46
CA LEU A 397 8.55 15.39 -10.10
C LEU A 397 7.12 15.04 -9.72
N CYS A 398 6.45 14.22 -10.54
CA CYS A 398 5.07 13.80 -10.33
C CYS A 398 5.03 12.33 -9.90
N CYS A 399 4.35 12.04 -8.78
CA CYS A 399 4.06 10.68 -8.29
C CYS A 399 5.24 9.69 -8.41
N THR A 400 6.42 10.11 -7.94
CA THR A 400 7.69 9.37 -8.06
C THR A 400 8.38 9.18 -6.71
N ALA A 401 9.48 8.44 -6.69
CA ALA A 401 10.33 8.20 -5.54
C ALA A 401 11.82 8.31 -5.93
N PRO A 402 12.73 8.63 -4.99
CA PRO A 402 14.17 8.68 -5.28
C PRO A 402 14.79 7.30 -5.55
N ARG A 403 14.19 6.25 -4.97
CA ARG A 403 14.47 4.84 -5.32
C ARG A 403 13.22 4.00 -5.07
N LEU A 404 13.06 2.92 -5.84
CA LEU A 404 12.11 1.87 -5.47
C LEU A 404 12.77 0.97 -4.43
N VAL A 405 12.30 1.07 -3.19
CA VAL A 405 12.58 0.07 -2.17
C VAL A 405 11.58 -1.05 -2.36
N ARG A 406 12.06 -2.29 -2.43
CA ARG A 406 11.15 -3.41 -2.45
C ARG A 406 10.55 -3.55 -1.06
N THR A 407 9.36 -2.97 -0.89
CA THR A 407 8.56 -3.08 0.34
C THR A 407 7.70 -4.34 0.34
N THR A 408 7.59 -5.00 -0.82
CA THR A 408 6.79 -6.21 -1.03
C THR A 408 7.67 -7.48 -1.02
N PRO A 409 7.28 -8.54 -0.29
CA PRO A 409 7.88 -9.88 -0.33
C PRO A 409 8.13 -10.45 -1.74
N PHE A 410 9.05 -11.40 -1.91
CA PHE A 410 9.41 -11.97 -3.21
C PHE A 410 8.26 -12.78 -3.79
N PHE A 411 7.58 -13.55 -2.96
CA PHE A 411 6.44 -14.35 -3.39
C PHE A 411 5.21 -13.48 -3.62
N GLU A 412 4.99 -12.41 -2.87
CA GLU A 412 3.92 -11.44 -3.19
C GLU A 412 4.22 -10.70 -4.48
N ASN A 413 5.45 -10.28 -4.72
CA ASN A 413 5.83 -9.66 -5.98
C ASN A 413 5.70 -10.66 -7.15
N LEU A 414 6.06 -11.93 -6.94
CA LEU A 414 5.92 -13.00 -7.92
C LEU A 414 4.44 -13.35 -8.17
N LYS A 415 3.60 -13.38 -7.12
CA LYS A 415 2.15 -13.64 -7.20
C LYS A 415 1.41 -12.47 -7.83
N GLN A 416 1.74 -11.23 -7.49
CA GLN A 416 1.24 -10.03 -8.18
C GLN A 416 1.63 -10.05 -9.65
N ARG A 417 2.90 -10.35 -9.96
CA ARG A 417 3.37 -10.51 -11.35
C ARG A 417 2.67 -11.68 -12.06
N ALA A 418 2.46 -12.81 -11.40
CA ALA A 418 1.73 -13.97 -11.94
C ALA A 418 0.26 -13.63 -12.19
N SER A 419 -0.38 -12.88 -11.29
CA SER A 419 -1.77 -12.43 -11.42
C SER A 419 -1.98 -11.48 -12.60
N MET A 420 -0.92 -10.75 -13.03
CA MET A 420 -0.94 -9.96 -14.27
C MET A 420 -1.02 -10.83 -15.54
N PHE A 421 -0.70 -12.13 -15.45
CA PHE A 421 -0.79 -13.08 -16.57
C PHE A 421 -2.07 -13.92 -16.57
N ILE A 422 -2.93 -13.79 -15.56
CA ILE A 422 -4.23 -14.48 -15.53
C ILE A 422 -5.19 -13.74 -16.46
N PRO A 423 -5.67 -14.36 -17.55
CA PRO A 423 -6.61 -13.72 -18.46
C PRO A 423 -7.93 -13.45 -17.75
N ARG A 424 -8.41 -12.21 -17.78
CA ARG A 424 -9.72 -11.82 -17.26
C ARG A 424 -10.62 -11.35 -18.39
N HIS A 425 -11.92 -11.32 -18.14
CA HIS A 425 -12.84 -10.68 -19.07
C HIS A 425 -12.48 -9.19 -19.19
N VAL A 426 -12.54 -8.65 -20.42
CA VAL A 426 -12.05 -7.30 -20.72
C VAL A 426 -12.75 -6.22 -19.88
N ASP A 427 -14.04 -6.39 -19.61
CA ASP A 427 -14.83 -5.49 -18.77
C ASP A 427 -14.38 -5.47 -17.32
N GLU A 428 -14.15 -6.65 -16.73
CA GLU A 428 -13.66 -6.78 -15.35
C GLU A 428 -12.26 -6.18 -15.18
N GLU A 429 -11.41 -6.35 -16.19
CA GLU A 429 -10.07 -5.78 -16.20
C GLU A 429 -10.12 -4.25 -16.25
N ILE A 430 -10.96 -3.70 -17.13
CA ILE A 430 -11.17 -2.24 -17.25
C ILE A 430 -11.69 -1.66 -15.94
N ASP A 431 -12.70 -2.28 -15.32
CA ASP A 431 -13.29 -1.81 -14.07
C ASP A 431 -12.29 -1.81 -12.93
N ARG A 432 -11.52 -2.89 -12.81
CA ARG A 432 -10.48 -2.98 -11.79
C ARG A 432 -9.42 -1.89 -11.97
N ILE A 433 -8.94 -1.68 -13.20
CA ILE A 433 -7.93 -0.65 -13.47
C ILE A 433 -8.52 0.74 -13.21
N ALA A 434 -9.76 1.00 -13.61
CA ALA A 434 -10.44 2.27 -13.36
C ALA A 434 -10.54 2.56 -11.86
N ALA A 435 -11.03 1.61 -11.07
CA ALA A 435 -11.19 1.73 -9.62
C ALA A 435 -9.84 1.84 -8.88
N THR A 436 -8.76 1.30 -9.45
CA THR A 436 -7.41 1.47 -8.89
C THR A 436 -6.87 2.89 -9.11
N LEU A 437 -7.29 3.55 -10.19
CA LEU A 437 -6.74 4.85 -10.61
C LEU A 437 -7.60 6.04 -10.18
N PHE A 438 -8.91 5.84 -10.01
CA PHE A 438 -9.87 6.91 -9.80
C PHE A 438 -10.90 6.52 -8.74
N ALA A 439 -11.34 7.51 -7.96
CA ALA A 439 -12.45 7.35 -7.04
C ALA A 439 -13.76 7.08 -7.78
N SER A 440 -14.65 6.31 -7.16
CA SER A 440 -16.00 5.97 -7.65
C SER A 440 -16.79 7.20 -8.08
N GLU A 441 -16.73 8.27 -7.30
CA GLU A 441 -17.48 9.50 -7.53
C GLU A 441 -16.96 10.24 -8.77
N PHE A 442 -15.66 10.15 -9.05
CA PHE A 442 -15.09 10.71 -10.27
C PHE A 442 -15.50 9.90 -11.50
N LEU A 443 -15.46 8.58 -11.39
CA LEU A 443 -15.82 7.66 -12.47
C LEU A 443 -17.29 7.79 -12.89
N ALA A 444 -18.19 8.04 -11.94
CA ALA A 444 -19.61 8.21 -12.16
C ALA A 444 -20.00 9.57 -12.79
N GLN A 445 -19.10 10.56 -12.80
CA GLN A 445 -19.39 11.87 -13.40
C GLN A 445 -19.58 11.78 -14.92
N PRO A 446 -20.37 12.69 -15.52
CA PRO A 446 -20.53 12.75 -16.97
C PRO A 446 -19.19 13.02 -17.66
N ASP A 447 -19.00 12.40 -18.83
CA ASP A 447 -17.90 12.75 -19.74
C ASP A 447 -18.21 14.10 -20.40
N THR A 448 -17.27 15.02 -20.28
CA THR A 448 -17.36 16.38 -20.82
C THR A 448 -16.14 16.71 -21.67
N GLU A 449 -15.41 15.71 -22.16
CA GLU A 449 -14.12 15.90 -22.80
C GLU A 449 -14.24 16.34 -24.28
N ASN A 450 -15.36 16.03 -24.95
CA ASN A 450 -15.72 16.56 -26.27
C ASN A 450 -16.67 17.76 -26.13
N GLU A 451 -16.48 18.78 -26.98
CA GLU A 451 -17.34 19.96 -27.04
C GLU A 451 -18.74 19.64 -27.57
N ASP A 452 -18.86 18.61 -28.42
CA ASP A 452 -20.15 18.06 -28.84
C ASP A 452 -20.65 17.04 -27.81
N PRO A 453 -21.75 17.32 -27.07
CA PRO A 453 -22.30 16.39 -26.10
C PRO A 453 -22.72 15.03 -26.69
N GLY A 454 -23.07 14.98 -27.98
CA GLY A 454 -23.42 13.73 -28.67
C GLY A 454 -22.22 12.82 -28.94
N LEU A 455 -20.99 13.33 -28.72
CA LEU A 455 -19.72 12.60 -28.87
C LEU A 455 -19.02 12.40 -27.52
N ASN A 456 -19.76 12.54 -26.42
CA ASN A 456 -19.32 12.14 -25.09
C ASN A 456 -19.92 10.79 -24.71
N PHE A 457 -19.20 10.05 -23.87
CA PHE A 457 -19.75 8.86 -23.24
C PHE A 457 -20.71 9.24 -22.09
N PRO A 458 -21.54 8.30 -21.61
CA PRO A 458 -22.38 8.58 -20.45
C PRO A 458 -21.57 8.98 -19.21
N THR A 459 -20.44 8.31 -18.98
CA THR A 459 -19.61 8.54 -17.79
C THR A 459 -18.11 8.68 -18.11
N LYS A 460 -17.36 9.25 -17.18
CA LYS A 460 -15.88 9.29 -17.24
C LYS A 460 -15.27 7.89 -17.18
N ARG A 461 -15.92 6.94 -16.50
CA ARG A 461 -15.54 5.52 -16.54
C ARG A 461 -15.58 4.99 -17.96
N ASP A 462 -16.65 5.25 -18.71
CA ASP A 462 -16.81 4.75 -20.08
C ASP A 462 -15.80 5.41 -21.04
N ARG A 463 -15.52 6.70 -20.86
CA ARG A 463 -14.42 7.39 -21.56
C ARG A 463 -13.07 6.75 -21.26
N PHE A 464 -12.78 6.45 -19.99
CA PHE A 464 -11.56 5.77 -19.59
C PHE A 464 -11.44 4.39 -20.26
N ALA A 465 -12.52 3.60 -20.21
CA ALA A 465 -12.61 2.29 -20.82
C ALA A 465 -12.37 2.34 -22.35
N ALA A 466 -12.95 3.33 -23.03
CA ALA A 466 -12.71 3.57 -24.45
C ALA A 466 -11.23 3.87 -24.77
N GLY A 467 -10.56 4.67 -23.93
CA GLY A 467 -9.12 4.92 -24.04
C GLY A 467 -8.28 3.64 -23.85
N HIS A 468 -8.65 2.82 -22.87
CA HIS A 468 -7.99 1.56 -22.59
C HIS A 468 -8.13 0.56 -23.77
N LEU A 469 -9.34 0.41 -24.30
CA LEU A 469 -9.62 -0.44 -25.47
C LEU A 469 -8.85 0.02 -26.72
N ARG A 470 -8.79 1.34 -26.95
CA ARG A 470 -8.03 1.91 -28.06
C ARG A 470 -6.54 1.62 -27.94
N LYS A 471 -5.97 1.71 -26.73
CA LYS A 471 -4.58 1.36 -26.45
C LYS A 471 -4.28 -0.12 -26.71
N LYS A 472 -5.20 -1.03 -26.32
CA LYS A 472 -5.08 -2.47 -26.62
C LYS A 472 -5.17 -2.78 -28.12
N ALA A 473 -5.93 -2.01 -28.89
CA ALA A 473 -6.04 -2.18 -30.34
C ALA A 473 -4.79 -1.72 -31.12
N ASP A 474 -3.95 -0.84 -30.56
CA ASP A 474 -2.70 -0.34 -31.17
C ASP A 474 -1.57 -1.39 -31.08
N THR A 475 -1.75 -2.49 -31.82
CA THR A 475 -0.80 -3.61 -31.84
C THR A 475 0.57 -3.26 -32.42
N GLU A 476 0.70 -2.19 -33.22
CA GLU A 476 1.98 -1.76 -33.79
C GLU A 476 2.91 -1.15 -32.74
N SER A 477 2.36 -0.39 -31.78
CA SER A 477 3.13 0.17 -30.67
C SER A 477 3.58 -0.86 -29.62
N LEU A 478 2.88 -2.01 -29.56
CA LEU A 478 3.07 -3.08 -28.57
C LEU A 478 3.92 -4.26 -29.08
N ARG A 479 4.23 -4.34 -30.37
CA ARG A 479 5.09 -5.41 -30.92
C ARG A 479 6.54 -5.25 -30.42
N SER A 480 7.02 -6.27 -29.70
CA SER A 480 8.43 -6.63 -29.67
C SER A 480 8.80 -7.21 -31.02
N ASN A 481 9.79 -6.62 -31.70
CA ASN A 481 10.46 -7.31 -32.81
C ASN A 481 11.28 -8.48 -32.28
#